data_AF-A0A222FMJ6-F1
#
_entry.id   AF-A0A222FMJ6-F1
#
_cell.length_a   1.000
_cell.length_b   1.000
_cell.length_c   1.000
_cell.angle_alpha   90.00
_cell.angle_beta   90.00
_cell.angle_gamma   90.00
#
_symmetry.space_group_name_H-M   'P 1'
#
loop_
_entity.id
_entity.type
_entity.pdbx_description
1 polymer ?
#
loop_
_entity_poly.entity_id
_entity_poly.type
_entity_poly.pdbx_seq_one_letter_code
_entity_poly.pdbx_strand_id
1 'polypeptide(L)'
;MSAGLYLREMIRDLLSMSLTERRLILLTCTKLNSDRPVLSQVHSVSAEEWQSVFGTAEIPAYTLMADAADTLLHRAPTSIGNSTHVETFHWLCSVNFLPKSQRMEITLTPTTSYIFHGLTVGDGKFEVLTGLGQ
;
A
#
# COMPACT_ATOMS: atom_id res chain seq x y z
N MET A 1 -17.87 -12.59 -5.36
CA MET A 1 -16.94 -12.83 -4.22
C MET A 1 -17.13 -11.75 -3.18
N SER A 2 -17.03 -12.05 -1.88
CA SER A 2 -17.25 -11.05 -0.83
C SER A 2 -16.01 -10.19 -0.60
N ALA A 3 -16.19 -8.89 -0.36
CA ALA A 3 -15.11 -7.96 -0.01
C ALA A 3 -14.28 -8.43 1.20
N GLY A 4 -14.90 -9.19 2.11
CA GLY A 4 -14.22 -9.77 3.28
C GLY A 4 -13.16 -10.83 2.94
N LEU A 5 -13.30 -11.57 1.83
CA LEU A 5 -12.27 -12.51 1.38
C LEU A 5 -11.05 -11.74 0.87
N TYR A 6 -11.25 -10.69 0.07
CA TYR A 6 -10.15 -9.85 -0.42
C TYR A 6 -9.38 -9.22 0.72
N LEU A 7 -10.08 -8.57 1.66
CA LEU A 7 -9.45 -7.95 2.80
C LEU A 7 -8.61 -8.94 3.61
N ARG A 8 -9.13 -10.15 3.86
CA ARG A 8 -8.41 -11.19 4.62
C ARG A 8 -7.11 -11.61 3.92
N GLU A 9 -7.17 -11.89 2.63
CA GLU A 9 -5.99 -12.33 1.87
C GLU A 9 -4.98 -11.18 1.70
N MET A 10 -5.45 -9.95 1.49
CA MET A 10 -4.58 -8.77 1.42
C MET A 10 -3.89 -8.49 2.75
N ILE A 11 -4.60 -8.57 3.88
CA ILE A 11 -3.98 -8.43 5.21
C ILE A 11 -2.97 -9.54 5.45
N ARG A 12 -3.28 -10.79 5.05
CA ARG A 12 -2.33 -11.91 5.19
C ARG A 12 -1.05 -11.64 4.40
N ASP A 13 -1.17 -11.20 3.15
CA ASP A 13 0.01 -10.89 2.35
C ASP A 13 0.78 -9.69 2.92
N LEU A 14 0.08 -8.64 3.34
CA LEU A 14 0.68 -7.47 4.01
C LEU A 14 1.49 -7.88 5.25
N LEU A 15 1.00 -8.82 6.05
CA LEU A 15 1.70 -9.33 7.25
C LEU A 15 2.95 -10.16 6.91
N SER A 16 3.04 -10.71 5.70
CA SER A 16 4.21 -11.47 5.25
C SER A 16 5.32 -10.60 4.64
N MET A 17 5.06 -9.30 4.44
CA MET A 17 6.04 -8.34 3.96
C MET A 17 7.04 -7.93 5.04
N SER A 18 8.20 -7.45 4.61
CA SER A 18 9.14 -6.76 5.48
C SER A 18 8.50 -5.53 6.13
N LEU A 19 9.14 -5.02 7.20
CA LEU A 19 8.66 -3.82 7.86
C LEU A 19 8.69 -2.59 6.93
N THR A 20 9.70 -2.49 6.08
CA THR A 20 9.89 -1.36 5.16
C THR A 20 8.83 -1.36 4.05
N GLU A 21 8.52 -2.52 3.46
CA GLU A 21 7.42 -2.67 2.50
C GLU A 21 6.08 -2.25 3.11
N ARG A 22 5.76 -2.74 4.32
CA ARG A 22 4.53 -2.36 5.04
C ARG A 22 4.43 -0.86 5.28
N ARG A 23 5.50 -0.24 5.77
CA ARG A 23 5.57 1.20 6.01
C ARG A 23 5.32 1.99 4.72
N LEU A 24 5.86 1.55 3.59
CA LEU A 24 5.66 2.22 2.30
C LEU A 24 4.21 2.13 1.81
N ILE A 25 3.61 0.94 1.87
CA ILE A 25 2.19 0.76 1.52
C ILE A 25 1.32 1.65 2.40
N LEU A 26 1.52 1.61 3.71
CA LEU A 26 0.72 2.39 4.65
C LEU A 26 0.85 3.90 4.43
N LEU A 27 2.09 4.38 4.24
CA LEU A 27 2.33 5.80 3.95
C LEU A 27 1.65 6.21 2.64
N THR A 28 1.70 5.36 1.61
CA THR A 28 1.00 5.59 0.34
C THR A 28 -0.53 5.59 0.54
N CYS A 29 -1.07 4.68 1.34
CA CYS A 29 -2.50 4.60 1.64
C CYS A 29 -3.01 5.84 2.36
N THR A 30 -2.19 6.56 3.15
CA THR A 30 -2.60 7.84 3.76
C THR A 30 -2.90 8.92 2.72
N LYS A 31 -2.45 8.75 1.46
CA LYS A 31 -2.71 9.64 0.33
C LYS A 31 -3.96 9.26 -0.46
N LEU A 32 -4.62 8.17 -0.12
CA LEU A 32 -5.91 7.81 -0.72
C LEU A 32 -6.97 8.76 -0.18
N ASN A 33 -7.67 9.45 -1.08
CA ASN A 33 -8.77 10.32 -0.70
C ASN A 33 -9.91 9.46 -0.13
N SER A 34 -10.45 9.85 1.04
CA SER A 34 -11.51 9.11 1.75
C SER A 34 -12.79 9.00 0.94
N ASP A 35 -13.03 9.96 0.05
CA ASP A 35 -14.37 10.14 -0.50
C ASP A 35 -14.65 9.25 -1.71
N ARG A 36 -13.64 8.88 -2.51
CA ARG A 36 -13.77 7.98 -3.67
C ARG A 36 -12.46 7.29 -4.04
N PRO A 37 -12.47 5.99 -4.37
CA PRO A 37 -11.32 5.33 -4.97
C PRO A 37 -11.08 5.88 -6.38
N VAL A 38 -9.96 6.57 -6.59
CA VAL A 38 -9.52 6.99 -7.91
C VAL A 38 -8.63 5.89 -8.48
N LEU A 39 -9.09 5.26 -9.56
CA LEU A 39 -8.33 4.23 -10.26
C LEU A 39 -7.06 4.85 -10.85
N SER A 40 -5.93 4.18 -10.64
CA SER A 40 -4.62 4.59 -11.18
C SER A 40 -4.16 5.98 -10.74
N GLN A 41 -4.56 6.42 -9.54
CA GLN A 41 -4.04 7.64 -8.95
C GLN A 41 -2.55 7.48 -8.65
N VAL A 42 -1.78 8.49 -9.04
CA VAL A 42 -0.36 8.59 -8.71
C VAL A 42 -0.22 9.26 -7.35
N HIS A 43 0.47 8.59 -6.43
CA HIS A 43 0.73 9.07 -5.08
C HIS A 43 2.20 9.42 -4.93
N SER A 44 2.50 10.67 -4.60
CA SER A 44 3.86 11.09 -4.29
C SER A 44 4.19 10.85 -2.82
N VAL A 45 5.33 10.23 -2.57
CA VAL A 45 5.89 9.97 -1.23
C VAL A 45 7.33 10.45 -1.19
N SER A 46 7.68 11.20 -0.15
CA SER A 46 9.02 11.77 0.04
C SER A 46 9.76 11.16 1.22
N ALA A 47 11.10 11.24 1.17
CA ALA A 47 11.95 10.81 2.28
C ALA A 47 11.70 11.63 3.56
N GLU A 48 11.34 12.89 3.39
CA GLU A 48 10.95 13.79 4.48
C GLU A 48 9.67 13.32 5.18
N GLU A 49 8.62 13.00 4.42
CA GLU A 49 7.37 12.43 4.96
C GLU A 49 7.63 11.10 5.67
N TRP A 50 8.44 10.23 5.08
CA TRP A 50 8.84 8.97 5.70
C TRP A 50 9.50 9.19 7.06
N GLN A 51 10.47 10.10 7.13
CA GLN A 51 11.18 10.41 8.38
C GLN A 51 10.26 11.05 9.40
N SER A 52 9.32 11.89 8.97
CA SER A 52 8.33 12.52 9.86
C SER A 52 7.42 11.47 10.52
N VAL A 53 7.04 10.41 9.79
CA VAL A 53 6.11 9.38 10.30
C VAL A 53 6.84 8.26 11.05
N PHE A 54 8.00 7.82 10.57
CA PHE A 54 8.69 6.62 11.07
C PHE A 54 10.02 6.91 11.79
N GLY A 55 10.45 8.17 11.83
CA GLY A 55 11.71 8.59 12.42
C GLY A 55 12.93 8.44 11.51
N THR A 56 14.10 8.78 12.05
CA THR A 56 15.38 8.64 11.35
C THR A 56 15.91 7.20 11.47
N ALA A 57 16.68 6.78 10.48
CA ALA A 57 17.36 5.49 10.44
C ALA A 57 18.81 5.68 10.01
N GLU A 58 19.65 4.67 10.24
CA GLU A 58 21.04 4.68 9.77
C GLU A 58 21.13 4.68 8.24
N ILE A 59 20.20 4.00 7.59
CA ILE A 59 20.06 3.98 6.13
C ILE A 59 19.21 5.18 5.69
N PRO A 60 19.61 5.94 4.66
CA PRO A 60 18.82 7.04 4.13
C PRO A 60 17.39 6.60 3.79
N ALA A 61 16.39 7.40 4.21
CA ALA A 61 14.99 7.06 4.03
C ALA A 61 14.61 6.85 2.55
N TYR A 62 15.18 7.64 1.64
CA TYR A 62 14.99 7.42 0.20
C TYR A 62 15.42 6.02 -0.25
N THR A 63 16.60 5.55 0.19
CA THR A 63 17.12 4.22 -0.14
C THR A 63 16.20 3.13 0.40
N LEU A 64 15.78 3.23 1.66
CA LEU A 64 14.83 2.30 2.27
C LEU A 64 13.52 2.20 1.49
N MET A 65 12.95 3.35 1.12
CA MET A 65 11.73 3.38 0.32
C MET A 65 11.97 2.80 -1.07
N ALA A 66 13.10 3.09 -1.71
CA ALA A 66 13.37 2.66 -3.07
C ALA A 66 13.48 1.13 -3.15
N ASP A 67 14.23 0.53 -2.21
CA ASP A 67 14.38 -0.93 -2.11
C ASP A 67 13.03 -1.61 -1.81
N ALA A 68 12.22 -1.00 -0.93
CA ALA A 68 10.89 -1.50 -0.62
C ALA A 68 9.94 -1.42 -1.83
N ALA A 69 9.99 -0.32 -2.58
CA ALA A 69 9.16 -0.12 -3.77
C ALA A 69 9.55 -1.11 -4.88
N ASP A 70 10.84 -1.34 -5.09
CA ASP A 70 11.35 -2.32 -6.04
C ASP A 70 10.92 -3.74 -5.65
N THR A 71 11.04 -4.09 -4.37
CA THR A 71 10.59 -5.38 -3.84
C THR A 71 9.09 -5.58 -4.04
N LEU A 72 8.27 -4.56 -3.75
CA LEU A 72 6.82 -4.60 -3.93
C LEU A 72 6.40 -4.72 -5.40
N LEU A 73 7.14 -4.08 -6.31
CA LEU A 73 6.87 -4.14 -7.75
C LEU A 73 7.13 -5.54 -8.31
N HIS A 74 8.17 -6.21 -7.81
CA HIS A 74 8.56 -7.57 -8.22
C HIS A 74 7.94 -8.68 -7.35
N ARG A 75 7.17 -8.31 -6.33
CA ARG A 75 6.50 -9.27 -5.45
C ARG A 75 5.54 -10.14 -6.26
N ALA A 76 5.57 -11.45 -5.99
CA ALA A 76 4.66 -12.39 -6.60
C ALA A 76 3.20 -11.96 -6.35
N PRO A 77 2.33 -12.05 -7.36
CA PRO A 77 0.94 -11.70 -7.18
C PRO A 77 0.29 -12.62 -6.16
N THR A 78 -0.60 -12.07 -5.34
CA THR A 78 -1.38 -12.85 -4.39
C THR A 78 -2.63 -13.39 -5.07
N SER A 79 -2.83 -14.70 -4.97
CA SER A 79 -4.03 -15.37 -5.48
C SER A 79 -5.17 -15.30 -4.46
N ILE A 80 -6.31 -14.78 -4.87
CA ILE A 80 -7.55 -14.73 -4.11
C ILE A 80 -8.60 -15.51 -4.90
N GLY A 81 -9.17 -16.55 -4.31
CA GLY A 81 -10.15 -17.34 -5.01
C GLY A 81 -10.74 -18.47 -4.19
N ASN A 82 -11.61 -19.23 -4.85
CA ASN A 82 -12.15 -20.48 -4.35
C ASN A 82 -11.89 -21.59 -5.39
N SER A 83 -12.49 -22.76 -5.20
CA SER A 83 -12.34 -23.91 -6.09
C SER A 83 -12.87 -23.68 -7.52
N THR A 84 -13.65 -22.62 -7.76
CA THR A 84 -14.33 -22.35 -9.04
C THR A 84 -13.82 -21.11 -9.75
N HIS A 85 -13.14 -20.20 -9.05
CA HIS A 85 -12.64 -18.94 -9.60
C HIS A 85 -11.43 -18.46 -8.79
N VAL A 86 -10.36 -18.10 -9.48
CA VAL A 86 -9.14 -17.55 -8.89
C VAL A 86 -8.77 -16.27 -9.61
N GLU A 87 -8.52 -15.22 -8.82
CA GLU A 87 -7.98 -13.95 -9.28
C GLU A 87 -6.62 -13.73 -8.66
N THR A 88 -5.79 -12.95 -9.33
CA THR A 88 -4.48 -12.55 -8.83
C THR A 88 -4.41 -11.04 -8.76
N PHE A 89 -3.81 -10.50 -7.71
CA PHE A 89 -3.55 -9.06 -7.62
C PHE A 89 -2.10 -8.78 -7.24
N HIS A 90 -1.62 -7.62 -7.68
CA HIS A 90 -0.36 -7.01 -7.24
C HIS A 90 -0.66 -5.79 -6.37
N TRP A 91 0.31 -5.33 -5.59
CA TRP A 91 0.17 -4.13 -4.78
C TRP A 91 0.31 -2.86 -5.60
N LEU A 92 1.32 -2.82 -6.47
CA LEU A 92 1.69 -1.66 -7.26
C LEU A 92 1.47 -1.93 -8.76
N CYS A 93 0.99 -0.93 -9.48
CA CYS A 93 1.01 -0.90 -10.94
C CYS A 93 2.34 -0.37 -11.47
N SER A 94 2.88 0.67 -10.83
CA SER A 94 4.11 1.33 -11.26
C SER A 94 4.74 2.14 -10.13
N VAL A 95 6.05 2.37 -10.26
CA VAL A 95 6.83 3.26 -9.41
C VAL A 95 7.73 4.09 -10.32
N ASN A 96 7.74 5.41 -10.12
CA ASN A 96 8.69 6.32 -10.73
C ASN A 96 9.62 6.89 -9.66
N PHE A 97 10.93 6.65 -9.80
CA PHE A 97 11.94 7.00 -8.82
C PHE A 97 12.55 8.37 -9.12
N LEU A 98 12.46 9.30 -8.17
CA LEU A 98 12.94 10.68 -8.30
C LEU A 98 14.06 10.97 -7.28
N PRO A 99 15.29 10.46 -7.49
CA PRO A 99 16.37 10.54 -6.49
C PRO A 99 16.82 11.98 -6.21
N LYS A 100 16.80 12.87 -7.21
CA LYS A 100 17.21 14.28 -7.05
C LYS A 100 16.33 15.04 -6.06
N SER A 101 15.05 14.70 -6.00
CA SER A 101 14.09 15.30 -5.06
C SER A 101 13.85 14.42 -3.83
N GLN A 102 14.52 13.25 -3.73
CA GLN A 102 14.28 12.24 -2.71
C GLN A 102 12.80 11.82 -2.59
N ARG A 103 12.16 11.64 -3.75
CA ARG A 103 10.73 11.29 -3.86
C ARG A 103 10.52 10.08 -4.75
N MET A 104 9.33 9.50 -4.63
CA MET A 104 8.81 8.54 -5.59
C MET A 104 7.34 8.79 -5.85
N GLU A 105 6.91 8.37 -7.03
CA GLU A 105 5.53 8.40 -7.46
C GLU A 105 5.06 6.95 -7.60
N ILE A 106 4.09 6.56 -6.79
CA ILE A 106 3.60 5.19 -6.67
C ILE A 106 2.17 5.16 -7.19
N THR A 107 1.89 4.20 -8.08
CA THR A 107 0.52 3.91 -8.51
C THR A 107 0.11 2.57 -7.90
N LEU A 108 -0.89 2.59 -7.02
CA LEU A 108 -1.47 1.38 -6.46
C LEU A 108 -2.37 0.68 -7.50
N THR A 109 -2.51 -0.64 -7.41
CA THR A 109 -3.50 -1.35 -8.23
C THR A 109 -4.93 -0.96 -7.84
N PRO A 110 -5.90 -1.04 -8.77
CA PRO A 110 -7.31 -0.83 -8.47
C PRO A 110 -7.81 -1.57 -7.23
N THR A 111 -7.44 -2.85 -7.09
CA THR A 111 -7.81 -3.69 -5.94
C THR A 111 -7.25 -3.12 -4.63
N THR A 112 -5.98 -2.71 -4.64
CA THR A 112 -5.35 -2.13 -3.45
C THR A 112 -5.99 -0.80 -3.09
N SER A 113 -6.15 0.12 -4.05
CA SER A 113 -6.84 1.39 -3.81
C SER A 113 -8.26 1.18 -3.30
N TYR A 114 -8.99 0.20 -3.83
CA TYR A 114 -10.36 -0.10 -3.39
C TYR A 114 -10.45 -0.77 -2.02
N ILE A 115 -9.50 -1.60 -1.60
CA ILE A 115 -9.55 -2.21 -0.27
C ILE A 115 -9.07 -1.24 0.80
N PHE A 116 -8.13 -0.35 0.45
CA PHE A 116 -7.49 0.57 1.38
C PHE A 116 -8.08 1.99 1.34
N HIS A 117 -9.01 2.32 0.42
CA HIS A 117 -9.76 3.58 0.49
C HIS A 117 -10.57 3.61 1.78
N GLY A 118 -10.40 4.68 2.56
CA GLY A 118 -11.04 4.80 3.88
C GLY A 118 -10.23 4.23 5.04
N LEU A 119 -9.00 3.77 4.84
CA LEU A 119 -8.09 3.61 5.97
C LEU A 119 -7.72 4.97 6.53
N THR A 120 -8.29 5.29 7.68
CA THR A 120 -7.86 6.43 8.49
C THR A 120 -6.72 5.97 9.39
N VAL A 121 -5.56 6.63 9.26
CA VAL A 121 -4.52 6.52 10.28
C VAL A 121 -4.96 7.43 11.44
N GLY A 122 -5.73 6.86 12.37
CA GLY A 122 -5.94 7.49 13.68
C GLY A 122 -4.71 7.37 14.57
N ASP A 123 -4.75 7.98 15.76
CA ASP A 123 -3.70 7.96 16.81
C ASP A 123 -3.33 6.54 17.29
N GLY A 124 -2.70 5.74 16.42
CA GLY A 124 -2.12 4.44 16.74
C GLY A 124 -3.02 3.20 16.58
N LYS A 125 -4.13 3.25 15.83
CA LYS A 125 -4.94 2.04 15.57
C LYS A 125 -5.36 1.90 14.10
N PHE A 126 -5.05 0.73 13.53
CA PHE A 126 -5.60 0.27 12.25
C PHE A 126 -7.06 -0.15 12.44
N GLU A 127 -7.98 0.80 12.39
CA GLU A 127 -9.39 0.48 12.26
C GLU A 127 -9.71 0.40 10.76
N VAL A 128 -9.70 -0.83 10.23
CA VAL A 128 -10.28 -1.09 8.92
C VAL A 128 -11.77 -0.82 9.04
N LEU A 129 -12.26 0.23 8.38
CA LEU A 129 -13.67 0.56 8.30
C LEU A 129 -14.44 -0.60 7.63
N THR A 130 -14.92 -1.54 8.44
CA THR A 130 -15.94 -2.51 8.01
C THR A 130 -17.29 -1.82 7.96
N GLY A 131 -17.44 -0.87 7.05
CA GLY A 131 -18.70 -0.24 6.68
C GLY A 131 -19.45 -1.05 5.61
N LEU A 132 -19.66 -2.35 5.85
CA LEU A 132 -20.58 -3.18 5.06
C LEU A 132 -21.53 -3.86 6.03
N GLY A 133 -22.51 -3.08 6.47
CA GLY A 133 -23.56 -3.52 7.37
C GLY A 133 -24.70 -2.51 7.38
N GLN A 134 -25.37 -2.36 6.23
CA GLN A 134 -26.84 -2.24 6.12
C GLN A 134 -27.27 -2.87 4.80
#